data_AF-A0A6A6VWQ3-F1
#
_entry.id   AF-A0A6A6VWQ3-F1
#
_cell.length_a   1.000
_cell.length_b   1.000
_cell.length_c   1.000
_cell.angle_alpha   90.00
_cell.angle_beta   90.00
_cell.angle_gamma   90.00
#
_symmetry.space_group_name_H-M   'P 1'
#
loop_
_entity.id
_entity.type
_entity.pdbx_description
1 polymer ?
#
loop_
_entity_poly.entity_id
_entity_poly.type
_entity_poly.pdbx_seq_one_letter_code
_entity_poly.pdbx_strand_id
1 'polypeptide(L)'
;MQALRRTSFATARAARLQLSRQCRRYAHDSHHHEEVSESFGLKFYIGLATVPGLYFLYTFSQSGADGSDPALTRMIDSWTTKREEWARINTLHTNLVEQAAADRHLFLGQKPNTNIDLKTPEMIHAHSECNIPAGGILDISKTVAKYTKENYEAQEKKLQQLRDGTLAAEQPISTKPRSTSNNP
;
A
#
# COMPACT_ATOMS: atom_id res chain seq x y z
N MET A 1 12.36 -16.49 -12.44
CA MET A 1 12.92 -15.82 -11.25
C MET A 1 13.79 -14.67 -11.71
N GLN A 2 13.35 -13.42 -11.54
CA GLN A 2 14.09 -12.23 -11.96
C GLN A 2 14.36 -11.37 -10.72
N ALA A 3 15.64 -11.11 -10.46
CA ALA A 3 16.10 -10.47 -9.23
C ALA A 3 15.92 -8.95 -9.27
N LEU A 4 15.39 -8.43 -8.17
CA LEU A 4 15.17 -7.02 -7.86
C LEU A 4 16.48 -6.22 -7.92
N ARG A 5 16.53 -5.21 -8.79
CA ARG A 5 17.61 -4.20 -8.82
C ARG A 5 17.43 -3.25 -7.63
N ARG A 6 18.40 -3.26 -6.72
CA ARG A 6 18.51 -2.28 -5.61
C ARG A 6 19.47 -1.17 -6.05
N THR A 7 18.98 0.05 -6.17
CA THR A 7 19.78 1.26 -6.35
C THR A 7 19.81 2.02 -5.03
N SER A 8 20.95 1.99 -4.32
CA SER A 8 21.24 2.89 -3.20
C SER A 8 22.17 4.00 -3.68
N PHE A 9 21.75 5.24 -3.48
CA PHE A 9 22.53 6.43 -3.82
C PHE A 9 23.62 6.70 -2.78
N ALA A 10 24.80 7.04 -3.29
CA ALA A 10 26.00 7.36 -2.54
C ALA A 10 25.91 8.72 -1.84
N THR A 11 26.30 8.78 -0.56
CA THR A 11 26.78 10.02 0.07
C THR A 11 27.85 9.70 1.12
N ALA A 12 29.11 10.00 0.81
CA ALA A 12 30.17 10.14 1.80
C ALA A 12 31.18 11.17 1.28
N ARG A 13 30.94 12.45 1.55
CA ARG A 13 31.99 13.48 1.45
C ARG A 13 32.92 13.29 2.65
N ALA A 14 33.99 12.53 2.45
CA ALA A 14 35.08 12.46 3.41
C ALA A 14 35.72 13.86 3.55
N ALA A 15 35.67 14.40 4.77
CA ALA A 15 36.30 15.66 5.12
C ALA A 15 37.81 15.55 4.96
N ARG A 16 38.42 16.46 4.19
CA ARG A 16 39.87 16.63 4.17
C ARG A 16 40.29 17.29 5.48
N LEU A 17 41.00 16.56 6.33
CA LEU A 17 41.70 17.12 7.48
C LEU A 17 42.80 18.07 6.97
N GLN A 18 42.67 19.36 7.26
CA GLN A 18 43.74 20.33 7.02
C GLN A 18 44.79 20.21 8.13
N LEU A 19 46.01 19.81 7.76
CA LEU A 19 47.17 19.85 8.65
C LEU A 19 47.47 21.31 9.04
N SER A 20 47.63 21.59 10.33
CA SER A 20 48.11 22.89 10.80
C SER A 20 49.58 23.08 10.39
N ARG A 21 49.86 24.07 9.54
CA ARG A 21 51.23 24.51 9.28
C ARG A 21 51.67 25.46 10.39
N GLN A 22 52.80 25.14 11.00
CA GLN A 22 53.49 25.90 12.03
C GLN A 22 53.79 27.35 11.62
N CYS A 23 53.75 28.19 12.65
CA CYS A 23 54.00 29.63 12.68
C CYS A 23 55.41 29.99 12.20
N ARG A 24 55.52 30.88 11.19
CA ARG A 24 56.73 31.69 11.00
C ARG A 24 56.56 32.98 11.81
N ARG A 25 57.36 33.12 12.87
CA ARG A 25 57.56 34.37 13.59
C ARG A 25 58.39 35.31 12.73
N TYR A 26 57.83 36.45 12.38
CA TYR A 26 58.61 37.67 12.11
C TYR A 26 58.35 38.59 13.29
N ALA A 27 59.37 38.73 14.15
CA ALA A 27 59.41 39.79 15.13
C ALA A 27 59.88 41.05 14.41
N HIS A 28 59.02 42.04 14.26
CA HIS A 28 59.43 43.44 14.19
C HIS A 28 58.38 44.32 14.87
N ASP A 29 58.89 45.00 15.88
CA ASP A 29 58.30 46.08 16.65
C ASP A 29 57.93 47.26 15.73
N SER A 30 56.66 47.66 15.78
CA SER A 30 56.19 48.96 15.34
C SER A 30 54.87 49.26 16.06
N HIS A 31 54.97 50.05 17.12
CA HIS A 31 53.83 50.57 17.87
C HIS A 31 53.03 51.54 16.99
N HIS A 32 52.07 51.01 16.25
CA HIS A 32 50.94 51.76 15.71
C HIS A 32 49.72 51.40 16.56
N HIS A 33 49.16 52.39 17.28
CA HIS A 33 47.80 52.30 17.80
C HIS A 33 46.85 52.30 16.59
N GLU A 34 46.65 51.14 16.01
CA GLU A 34 45.52 50.91 15.12
C GLU A 34 44.29 50.84 16.02
N GLU A 35 43.30 51.71 15.77
CA GLU A 35 42.01 51.65 16.43
C GLU A 35 41.34 50.32 16.08
N VAL A 36 41.57 49.30 16.89
CA VAL A 36 40.86 48.02 16.79
C VAL A 36 39.42 48.30 17.18
N SER A 37 38.59 48.59 16.18
CA SER A 37 37.15 48.55 16.31
C SER A 37 36.76 47.14 16.72
N GLU A 38 36.45 46.93 18.01
CA GLU A 38 35.90 45.67 18.48
C GLU A 38 34.55 45.46 17.79
N SER A 39 34.54 44.65 16.71
CA SER A 39 33.31 44.34 15.99
C SER A 39 32.36 43.64 16.96
N PHE A 40 31.10 44.09 17.01
CA PHE A 40 30.08 43.44 17.82
C PHE A 40 30.08 41.93 17.57
N GLY A 41 30.27 41.15 18.64
CA GLY A 41 30.31 39.69 18.53
C GLY A 41 28.97 39.13 18.05
N LEU A 42 28.99 37.92 17.49
CA LEU A 42 27.81 37.21 16.99
C LEU A 42 26.64 37.18 18.00
N LYS A 43 26.95 37.12 19.30
CA LYS A 43 25.95 37.17 20.38
C LYS A 43 25.15 38.47 20.44
N PHE A 44 25.77 39.61 20.12
CA PHE A 44 25.10 40.91 20.07
C PHE A 44 24.04 40.93 18.97
N TYR A 45 24.37 40.43 17.78
CA TYR A 45 23.41 40.33 16.68
C TYR A 45 22.30 39.31 16.95
N ILE A 46 22.60 38.19 17.61
CA ILE A 46 21.56 37.26 18.07
C ILE A 46 20.62 37.96 19.06
N GLY A 47 21.16 38.67 20.05
CA GLY A 47 20.34 39.43 21.01
C GLY A 47 19.51 40.54 20.34
N LEU A 48 20.04 41.19 19.31
CA LEU A 48 19.29 42.18 18.53
C LEU A 48 18.18 41.51 17.69
N ALA A 49 18.42 40.31 17.17
CA ALA A 49 17.45 39.56 16.36
C ALA A 49 16.37 38.87 17.19
N THR A 50 16.64 38.51 18.45
CA THR A 50 15.64 37.86 19.32
C THR A 50 14.47 38.77 19.65
N VAL A 51 14.70 40.08 19.81
CA VAL A 51 13.63 41.05 20.11
C VAL A 51 12.55 41.08 19.01
N PRO A 52 12.88 41.38 17.73
CA PRO A 52 11.89 41.29 16.66
C PRO A 52 11.42 39.85 16.44
N GLY A 53 12.28 38.84 16.60
CA GLY A 53 11.89 37.44 16.45
C GLY A 53 10.78 37.00 17.42
N LEU A 54 10.90 37.38 18.70
CA LEU A 54 9.87 37.12 19.73
C LEU A 54 8.61 37.94 19.46
N TYR A 55 8.75 39.19 18.98
CA TYR A 55 7.60 40.01 18.60
C TYR A 55 6.81 39.36 17.45
N PHE A 56 7.49 38.92 16.38
CA PHE A 56 6.85 38.19 15.30
C PHE A 56 6.18 36.91 15.83
N LEU A 57 6.89 36.11 16.62
CA LEU A 57 6.31 34.89 17.19
C LEU A 57 5.05 35.17 18.01
N TYR A 58 5.05 36.24 18.81
CA TYR A 58 3.89 36.67 19.58
C TYR A 58 2.71 37.05 18.67
N THR A 59 2.96 37.86 17.63
CA THR A 59 1.90 38.26 16.68
C THR A 59 1.31 37.08 15.91
N PHE A 60 2.13 36.08 15.54
CA PHE A 60 1.67 34.88 14.84
C PHE A 60 0.96 33.86 15.75
N SER A 61 1.24 33.93 17.06
CA SER A 61 0.64 33.07 18.09
C SER A 61 -0.68 33.64 18.63
N GLN A 62 -0.93 34.94 18.45
CA GLN A 62 -2.14 35.57 18.94
C GLN A 62 -3.37 35.13 18.11
N SER A 63 -4.47 34.83 18.80
CA SER A 63 -5.75 34.54 18.14
C SER A 63 -6.35 35.81 17.54
N GLY A 64 -7.06 35.66 16.43
CA GLY A 64 -7.78 36.77 15.80
C GLY A 64 -8.92 37.29 16.69
N ALA A 65 -9.35 38.54 16.49
CA ALA A 65 -10.43 39.18 17.25
C ALA A 65 -11.74 38.37 17.23
N ASP A 66 -11.96 37.57 16.19
CA ASP A 66 -13.14 36.74 15.98
C ASP A 66 -13.03 35.35 16.64
N GLY A 67 -12.03 35.13 17.51
CA GLY A 67 -11.80 33.83 18.16
C GLY A 67 -11.21 32.76 17.23
N SER A 68 -10.72 33.16 16.07
CA SER A 68 -10.15 32.24 15.07
C SER A 68 -8.77 31.73 15.47
N ASP A 69 -8.48 30.46 15.18
CA ASP A 69 -7.19 29.85 15.48
C ASP A 69 -6.00 30.69 14.97
N PRO A 70 -4.91 30.80 15.75
CA PRO A 70 -3.69 31.49 15.33
C PRO A 70 -3.17 30.96 13.98
N ALA A 71 -2.54 31.84 13.21
CA ALA A 71 -1.99 31.48 11.90
C ALA A 71 -0.97 30.32 11.97
N LEU A 72 -0.20 30.25 13.05
CA LEU A 72 0.71 29.13 13.30
C LEU A 72 -0.03 27.80 13.50
N THR A 73 -1.12 27.80 14.27
CA THR A 73 -1.94 26.60 14.50
C THR A 73 -2.52 26.10 13.18
N ARG A 74 -3.11 27.00 12.37
CA ARG A 74 -3.64 26.65 11.04
C ARG A 74 -2.58 26.06 10.11
N MET A 75 -1.36 26.62 10.15
CA MET A 75 -0.25 26.08 9.38
C MET A 75 0.10 24.67 9.87
N ILE A 76 0.27 24.48 11.18
CA ILE A 76 0.55 23.16 11.76
C ILE A 76 -0.55 22.16 11.40
N ASP A 77 -1.82 22.54 11.53
CA ASP A 77 -2.98 21.70 11.21
C ASP A 77 -3.01 21.28 9.74
N SER A 78 -2.61 22.16 8.82
CA SER A 78 -2.50 21.82 7.40
C SER A 78 -1.42 20.76 7.11
N TRP A 79 -0.42 20.62 7.98
CA TRP A 79 0.62 19.60 7.88
C TRP A 79 0.22 18.31 8.60
N THR A 80 -0.45 18.40 9.74
CA THR A 80 -0.90 17.22 10.51
C THR A 80 -2.01 16.47 9.78
N THR A 81 -2.97 17.17 9.19
CA THR A 81 -4.02 16.58 8.33
C THR A 81 -3.43 15.72 7.22
N LYS A 82 -2.40 16.22 6.51
CA LYS A 82 -1.69 15.43 5.50
C LYS A 82 -1.08 14.16 6.12
N ARG A 83 -0.40 14.26 7.27
CA ARG A 83 0.20 13.08 7.92
C ARG A 83 -0.84 12.02 8.27
N GLU A 84 -2.02 12.43 8.71
CA GLU A 84 -3.13 11.54 9.02
C GLU A 84 -3.67 10.84 7.77
N GLU A 85 -3.81 11.58 6.65
CA GLU A 85 -4.19 10.99 5.36
C GLU A 85 -3.17 9.95 4.89
N TRP A 86 -1.88 10.25 4.97
CA TRP A 86 -0.80 9.31 4.63
C TRP A 86 -0.82 8.08 5.55
N ALA A 87 -1.05 8.26 6.85
CA ALA A 87 -1.20 7.15 7.78
C ALA A 87 -2.41 6.27 7.40
N ARG A 88 -3.56 6.88 7.08
CA ARG A 88 -4.76 6.18 6.61
C ARG A 88 -4.48 5.38 5.35
N ILE A 89 -3.83 5.97 4.35
CA ILE A 89 -3.46 5.28 3.10
C ILE A 89 -2.53 4.09 3.39
N ASN A 90 -1.53 4.27 4.26
CA ASN A 90 -0.63 3.20 4.64
C ASN A 90 -1.36 2.03 5.33
N THR A 91 -2.28 2.33 6.27
CA THR A 91 -3.09 1.29 6.92
C THR A 91 -4.00 0.54 5.92
N LEU A 92 -4.55 1.24 4.93
CA LEU A 92 -5.33 0.61 3.88
C LEU A 92 -4.46 -0.35 3.05
N HIS A 93 -3.25 0.08 2.67
CA HIS A 93 -2.32 -0.79 1.94
C HIS A 93 -1.90 -2.02 2.75
N THR A 94 -1.62 -1.90 4.05
CA THR A 94 -1.28 -3.06 4.88
C THR A 94 -2.46 -4.03 4.97
N ASN A 95 -3.67 -3.52 5.19
CA ASN A 95 -4.87 -4.36 5.26
C ASN A 95 -5.14 -5.09 3.94
N LEU A 96 -4.96 -4.41 2.80
CA LEU A 96 -5.10 -5.05 1.48
C LEU A 96 -4.06 -6.15 1.26
N VAL A 97 -2.81 -5.94 1.68
CA VAL A 97 -1.75 -6.95 1.58
C VAL A 97 -2.07 -8.15 2.48
N GLU A 98 -2.56 -7.93 3.69
CA GLU A 98 -2.97 -8.99 4.61
C GLU A 98 -4.14 -9.81 4.05
N GLN A 99 -5.16 -9.13 3.51
CA GLN A 99 -6.29 -9.79 2.87
C GLN A 99 -5.84 -10.60 1.64
N ALA A 100 -5.00 -10.02 0.78
CA ALA A 100 -4.47 -10.71 -0.39
C ALA A 100 -3.61 -11.93 0.00
N ALA A 101 -2.88 -11.85 1.12
CA ALA A 101 -2.12 -12.98 1.66
C ALA A 101 -3.04 -14.09 2.18
N ALA A 102 -4.12 -13.73 2.89
CA ALA A 102 -5.14 -14.67 3.35
C ALA A 102 -5.83 -15.38 2.17
N ASP A 103 -6.23 -14.63 1.15
CA ASP A 103 -6.84 -15.17 -0.07
C ASP A 103 -5.87 -16.08 -0.82
N ARG A 104 -4.60 -15.68 -0.94
CA ARG A 104 -3.55 -16.53 -1.55
C ARG A 104 -3.40 -17.84 -0.78
N HIS A 105 -3.43 -17.80 0.54
CA HIS A 105 -3.35 -19.02 1.35
C HIS A 105 -4.55 -19.95 1.10
N LEU A 106 -5.77 -19.39 0.98
CA LEU A 106 -6.96 -20.14 0.60
C LEU A 106 -6.78 -20.84 -0.77
N PHE A 107 -6.31 -20.11 -1.78
CA PHE A 107 -6.14 -20.67 -3.12
C PHE A 107 -4.99 -21.67 -3.25
N LEU A 108 -3.91 -21.50 -2.49
CA LEU A 108 -2.80 -22.46 -2.49
C LEU A 108 -3.17 -23.77 -1.77
N GLY A 109 -4.03 -23.69 -0.74
CA GLY A 109 -4.50 -24.87 -0.02
C GLY A 109 -5.58 -25.66 -0.76
N GLN A 110 -6.32 -25.02 -1.66
CA GLN A 110 -7.35 -25.69 -2.46
C GLN A 110 -6.75 -26.47 -3.63
N LYS A 111 -7.20 -27.72 -3.80
CA LYS A 111 -6.90 -28.49 -5.02
C LYS A 111 -7.50 -27.72 -6.21
N PRO A 112 -6.73 -27.44 -7.27
CA PRO A 112 -7.26 -26.74 -8.44
C PRO A 112 -8.44 -27.54 -9.01
N ASN A 113 -9.54 -26.85 -9.30
CA ASN A 113 -10.65 -27.47 -10.02
C ASN A 113 -10.13 -27.91 -11.39
N THR A 114 -10.14 -29.22 -11.63
CA THR A 114 -9.72 -29.81 -12.92
C THR A 114 -10.72 -29.55 -14.02
N ASN A 115 -11.93 -29.10 -13.67
CA ASN A 115 -13.05 -28.94 -14.58
C ASN A 115 -13.36 -27.44 -14.72
N ILE A 116 -13.49 -26.98 -15.96
CA ILE A 116 -13.91 -25.63 -16.30
C ILE A 116 -15.38 -25.71 -16.70
N ASP A 117 -16.26 -25.06 -15.93
CA ASP A 117 -17.68 -24.97 -16.29
C ASP A 117 -17.85 -23.96 -17.43
N LEU A 118 -18.19 -24.48 -18.61
CA LEU A 118 -18.51 -23.68 -19.78
C LEU A 118 -20.02 -23.48 -19.84
N LYS A 119 -20.46 -22.23 -20.08
CA LYS A 119 -21.89 -21.93 -20.27
C LYS A 119 -22.47 -22.63 -21.50
N THR A 120 -21.65 -22.79 -22.53
CA THR A 120 -22.01 -23.44 -23.78
C THR A 120 -20.86 -24.34 -24.27
N PRO A 121 -21.18 -25.46 -24.92
CA PRO A 121 -20.16 -26.38 -25.44
C PRO A 121 -19.35 -25.77 -26.59
N GLU A 122 -19.94 -24.81 -27.32
CA GLU A 122 -19.30 -24.14 -28.47
C GLU A 122 -18.10 -23.27 -28.07
N MET A 123 -18.02 -22.86 -26.79
CA MET A 123 -16.91 -22.03 -26.31
C MET A 123 -15.56 -22.79 -26.32
N ILE A 124 -15.58 -24.13 -26.39
CA ILE A 124 -14.38 -24.96 -26.61
C ILE A 124 -13.79 -24.70 -28.00
N HIS A 125 -14.62 -24.29 -28.95
CA HIS A 125 -14.23 -23.93 -30.32
C HIS A 125 -13.97 -22.44 -30.49
N ALA A 126 -14.07 -21.64 -29.43
CA ALA A 126 -13.70 -20.23 -29.49
C ALA A 126 -12.18 -20.12 -29.69
N HIS A 127 -11.78 -19.98 -30.94
CA HIS A 127 -10.40 -19.76 -31.36
C HIS A 127 -10.26 -18.39 -32.04
N SER A 128 -9.02 -17.92 -32.20
CA SER A 128 -8.73 -16.78 -33.08
C SER A 128 -9.24 -17.07 -34.49
N GLU A 129 -9.93 -16.13 -35.14
CA GLU A 129 -10.44 -16.29 -36.51
C GLU A 129 -9.32 -16.40 -37.56
N CYS A 130 -8.11 -15.96 -37.20
CA CYS A 130 -6.95 -15.97 -38.09
C CYS A 130 -6.03 -17.17 -37.82
N ASN A 131 -5.46 -17.72 -38.90
CA ASN A 131 -4.33 -18.66 -38.92
C ASN A 131 -4.63 -20.09 -38.41
N ILE A 132 -5.75 -20.68 -38.83
CA ILE A 132 -6.10 -22.07 -38.53
C ILE A 132 -5.81 -22.95 -39.76
N PRO A 133 -4.95 -23.97 -39.65
CA PRO A 133 -4.76 -24.93 -40.74
C PRO A 133 -6.05 -25.71 -40.99
N ALA A 134 -6.34 -26.04 -42.24
CA ALA A 134 -7.49 -26.87 -42.59
C ALA A 134 -7.45 -28.20 -41.83
N GLY A 135 -8.53 -28.53 -41.11
CA GLY A 135 -8.60 -29.71 -40.24
C GLY A 135 -7.95 -29.56 -38.85
N GLY A 136 -7.51 -28.35 -38.47
CA GLY A 136 -6.97 -28.07 -37.12
C GLY A 136 -8.02 -28.02 -36.01
N ILE A 137 -9.31 -27.98 -36.36
CA ILE A 137 -10.43 -27.97 -35.41
C ILE A 137 -10.76 -29.42 -35.04
N LEU A 138 -10.73 -29.73 -33.74
CA LEU A 138 -11.11 -31.06 -33.23
C LEU A 138 -12.63 -31.25 -33.33
N ASP A 139 -13.06 -32.46 -33.73
CA ASP A 139 -14.47 -32.84 -33.68
C ASP A 139 -14.89 -33.14 -32.22
N ILE A 140 -15.73 -32.27 -31.65
CA ILE A 140 -16.30 -32.40 -30.30
C ILE A 140 -17.64 -33.15 -30.25
N SER A 141 -18.14 -33.67 -31.37
CA SER A 141 -19.44 -34.36 -31.42
C SER A 141 -19.57 -35.45 -30.33
N LYS A 142 -18.49 -36.19 -30.08
CA LYS A 142 -18.43 -37.24 -29.05
C LYS A 142 -18.49 -36.70 -27.62
N THR A 143 -17.83 -35.59 -27.33
CA THR A 143 -17.85 -35.00 -25.98
C THR A 143 -19.21 -34.36 -25.71
N VAL A 144 -19.80 -33.71 -26.71
CA VAL A 144 -21.17 -33.19 -26.65
C VAL A 144 -22.16 -34.33 -26.40
N ALA A 145 -22.06 -35.44 -27.12
CA ALA A 145 -22.92 -36.61 -26.94
C ALA A 145 -22.79 -37.21 -25.52
N LYS A 146 -21.56 -37.26 -24.97
CA LYS A 146 -21.34 -37.74 -23.60
C LYS A 146 -22.02 -36.85 -22.56
N TYR A 147 -21.78 -35.53 -22.62
CA TYR A 147 -22.31 -34.61 -21.60
C TYR A 147 -23.81 -34.39 -21.71
N THR A 148 -24.36 -34.43 -22.92
CA THR A 148 -25.82 -34.41 -23.11
C THR A 148 -26.47 -35.62 -22.44
N LYS A 149 -25.89 -36.82 -22.62
CA LYS A 149 -26.35 -38.03 -21.93
C LYS A 149 -26.26 -37.91 -20.40
N GLU A 150 -25.12 -37.47 -19.86
CA GLU A 150 -24.96 -37.27 -18.41
C GLU A 150 -25.97 -36.26 -17.85
N ASN A 151 -26.27 -35.18 -18.59
CA ASN A 151 -27.26 -34.19 -18.19
C ASN A 151 -28.69 -34.76 -18.18
N TYR A 152 -29.05 -35.57 -19.17
CA TYR A 152 -30.37 -36.23 -19.19
C TYR A 152 -30.50 -37.21 -18.02
N GLU A 153 -29.48 -38.04 -17.76
CA GLU A 153 -29.47 -38.96 -16.61
C GLU A 153 -29.56 -38.21 -15.27
N ALA A 154 -28.87 -37.07 -15.14
CA ALA A 154 -28.97 -36.24 -13.95
C ALA A 154 -30.36 -35.60 -13.78
N GLN A 155 -31.00 -35.19 -14.87
CA GLN A 155 -32.37 -34.67 -14.85
C GLN A 155 -33.39 -35.76 -14.52
N GLU A 156 -33.24 -36.97 -15.08
CA GLU A 156 -34.09 -38.11 -14.75
C GLU A 156 -33.99 -38.48 -13.27
N LYS A 157 -32.76 -38.51 -12.71
CA LYS A 157 -32.55 -38.73 -11.26
C LYS A 157 -33.20 -37.63 -10.42
N LYS A 158 -33.10 -36.36 -10.83
CA LYS A 158 -33.80 -35.25 -10.14
C LYS A 158 -35.32 -35.40 -10.23
N LEU A 159 -35.86 -35.82 -11.38
CA LEU A 159 -37.29 -36.09 -11.55
C LEU A 159 -37.76 -37.27 -10.71
N GLN A 160 -36.97 -38.33 -10.58
CA GLN A 160 -37.25 -39.45 -9.68
C GLN A 160 -37.25 -38.98 -8.22
N GLN A 161 -36.22 -38.25 -7.80
CA GLN A 161 -36.15 -37.66 -6.45
C GLN A 161 -37.32 -36.72 -6.16
N LEU A 162 -37.78 -35.96 -7.15
CA LEU A 162 -38.98 -35.12 -7.05
C LEU A 162 -40.24 -35.97 -6.86
N ARG A 163 -40.40 -37.06 -7.64
CA ARG A 163 -41.53 -38.00 -7.50
C ARG A 163 -41.53 -38.70 -6.14
N ASP A 164 -40.35 -39.04 -5.66
CA ASP A 164 -40.14 -39.72 -4.37
C ASP A 164 -40.16 -38.73 -3.19
N GLY A 165 -40.25 -37.42 -3.45
CA GLY A 165 -40.22 -36.36 -2.44
C GLY A 165 -38.88 -36.27 -1.68
N THR A 166 -37.82 -36.91 -2.16
CA THR A 166 -36.49 -36.96 -1.52
C THR A 166 -35.53 -35.89 -2.03
N LEU A 167 -36.00 -34.99 -2.91
CA LEU A 167 -35.18 -33.91 -3.46
C LEU A 167 -34.65 -33.01 -2.34
N ALA A 168 -33.33 -32.91 -2.22
CA ALA A 168 -32.68 -32.15 -1.15
C ALA A 168 -33.10 -30.67 -1.05
N ALA A 169 -33.58 -30.09 -2.14
CA ALA A 169 -34.09 -28.71 -2.17
C ALA A 169 -35.48 -28.55 -1.53
N GLU A 170 -36.29 -29.60 -1.49
CA GLU A 170 -37.63 -29.60 -0.89
C GLU A 170 -37.62 -30.09 0.57
N GLN A 171 -36.54 -30.76 0.97
CA GLN A 171 -36.38 -31.22 2.34
C GLN A 171 -36.18 -30.02 3.30
N PRO A 172 -36.85 -30.00 4.47
CA PRO A 172 -36.66 -28.93 5.43
C PRO A 172 -35.20 -28.88 5.87
N ILE A 173 -34.65 -27.67 5.91
CA ILE A 173 -33.28 -27.44 6.37
C ILE A 173 -33.18 -27.95 7.81
N SER A 174 -32.43 -29.03 8.03
CA SER A 174 -32.12 -29.53 9.37
C SER A 174 -31.20 -28.53 10.06
N THR A 175 -31.77 -27.54 10.74
CA THR A 175 -31.06 -26.67 11.69
C THR A 175 -30.61 -27.53 12.87
N LYS A 176 -29.43 -28.15 12.74
CA LYS A 176 -28.78 -28.76 13.89
C LYS A 176 -28.54 -27.63 14.91
N PRO A 177 -29.06 -27.73 16.15
CA PRO A 177 -28.84 -26.68 17.13
C PRO A 177 -27.33 -26.52 17.31
N ARG A 178 -26.85 -25.28 17.20
CA ARG A 178 -25.45 -24.93 17.45
C ARG A 178 -25.13 -25.39 18.86
N SER A 179 -24.28 -26.41 18.99
CA SER A 179 -23.73 -26.85 20.28
C SER A 179 -23.01 -25.66 20.92
N THR A 180 -23.67 -24.98 21.85
CA THR A 180 -23.04 -24.00 22.73
C THR A 180 -22.23 -24.79 23.75
N SER A 181 -21.01 -25.20 23.40
CA SER A 181 -20.03 -25.62 24.41
C SER A 181 -19.60 -24.36 25.15
N ASN A 182 -20.35 -24.02 26.19
CA ASN A 182 -19.88 -23.09 27.22
C ASN A 182 -18.74 -23.83 27.96
N ASN A 183 -17.50 -23.55 27.60
CA ASN A 183 -16.36 -23.88 28.44
C ASN A 183 -16.26 -22.78 29.53
N PRO A 184 -16.11 -23.16 30.81
CA PRO A 184 -15.86 -22.22 31.91
C PRO A 184 -14.48 -21.55 31.80
#